data_AF-A0A1X9X832-F1
#
_entry.id   AF-A0A1X9X832-F1
#
_cell.length_a   1.000
_cell.length_b   1.000
_cell.length_c   1.000
_cell.angle_alpha   90.00
_cell.angle_beta   90.00
_cell.angle_gamma   90.00
#
_symmetry.space_group_name_H-M   'P 1'
#
loop_
_entity.id
_entity.type
_entity.pdbx_description
1 polymer ?
#
loop_
_entity_poly.entity_id
_entity_poly.type
_entity_poly.pdbx_seq_one_letter_code
_entity_poly.pdbx_strand_id
1 'polypeptide(L)' 'IGGHGDFVWETGSFADVPATGLETWFIRGGSAGAMMYTFRQPGIYAYVNHNLIEA' A
#
# COMPACT_ATOMS: atom_id res chain seq x y z
N ILE A 1 -2.13 7.92 -3.65
CA ILE A 1 -1.60 9.19 -4.20
C ILE A 1 -1.42 10.20 -3.05
N GLY A 2 -0.23 10.80 -2.92
CA GLY A 2 0.09 11.79 -1.88
C GLY A 2 0.74 11.21 -0.61
N GLY A 3 0.94 9.90 -0.51
CA GLY A 3 1.57 9.21 0.61
C GLY A 3 2.30 7.94 0.14
N HIS A 4 2.80 7.15 1.08
CA HIS A 4 3.51 5.88 0.83
C HIS A 4 3.03 4.81 1.81
N GLY A 5 3.39 3.55 1.59
CA GLY A 5 3.35 2.54 2.65
C GLY A 5 4.61 2.64 3.49
N ASP A 6 4.49 3.06 4.75
CA ASP A 6 5.62 3.08 5.70
C ASP A 6 6.10 1.63 5.97
N PHE A 7 5.13 0.72 6.13
CA PHE A 7 5.35 -0.73 6.22
C PHE A 7 4.31 -1.46 5.37
N VAL A 8 4.73 -2.42 4.56
CA VAL A 8 3.87 -3.15 3.62
C VAL A 8 4.17 -4.65 3.65
N TRP A 9 3.13 -5.45 3.89
CA TRP A 9 3.11 -6.89 3.70
C TRP A 9 2.24 -7.22 2.50
N GLU A 10 2.81 -7.10 1.29
CA GLU A 10 2.05 -7.30 0.05
C GLU A 10 1.55 -8.75 -0.13
N THR A 11 2.21 -9.71 0.53
CA THR A 11 1.82 -11.13 0.57
C THR A 11 0.92 -11.48 1.77
N GLY A 12 0.67 -10.53 2.69
CA GLY A 12 -0.27 -10.68 3.80
C GLY A 12 0.23 -11.45 5.02
N SER A 13 1.50 -11.87 5.06
CA SER A 13 2.09 -12.61 6.18
C SER A 13 2.84 -11.69 7.13
N PHE A 14 2.33 -11.52 8.37
CA PHE A 14 2.98 -10.69 9.39
C PHE A 14 4.25 -11.30 10.01
N ALA A 15 4.53 -12.58 9.71
CA ALA A 15 5.78 -13.22 10.13
C ALA A 15 6.98 -12.76 9.27
N ASP A 16 6.70 -12.27 8.06
CA ASP A 16 7.73 -11.73 7.17
C ASP A 16 8.07 -10.28 7.54
N VAL A 17 9.30 -9.86 7.22
CA VAL A 17 9.71 -8.46 7.38
C VAL A 17 8.95 -7.62 6.34
N PRO A 18 8.24 -6.55 6.74
CA PRO A 18 7.55 -5.68 5.78
C PRO A 18 8.56 -4.94 4.89
N ALA A 19 8.15 -4.68 3.65
CA ALA A 19 8.81 -3.67 2.83
C ALA A 19 8.51 -2.26 3.39
N THR A 20 9.41 -1.32 3.18
CA THR A 20 9.29 0.05 3.73
C THR A 20 9.37 1.10 2.63
N GLY A 21 8.59 2.18 2.75
CA GLY A 21 8.65 3.34 1.87
C GLY A 21 8.13 3.10 0.46
N LEU A 22 7.21 2.14 0.27
CA LEU A 22 6.70 1.81 -1.06
C LEU A 22 5.69 2.86 -1.56
N GLU A 23 5.86 3.30 -2.81
CA GLU A 23 4.89 4.15 -3.52
C GLU A 23 3.63 3.36 -3.94
N THR A 24 3.81 2.10 -4.31
CA THR A 24 2.76 1.15 -4.74
C THR A 24 3.25 -0.27 -4.46
N TRP A 25 2.32 -1.22 -4.27
CA TRP A 25 2.61 -2.64 -4.01
C TRP A 25 1.60 -3.55 -4.71
N PHE A 26 1.92 -4.84 -4.85
CA PHE A 26 1.10 -5.77 -5.63
C PHE A 26 0.41 -6.81 -4.74
N ILE A 27 -0.93 -6.79 -4.72
CA ILE A 27 -1.73 -7.85 -4.12
C ILE A 27 -2.06 -8.88 -5.21
N ARG A 28 -1.54 -10.10 -5.05
CA ARG A 28 -1.82 -11.20 -5.98
C ARG A 28 -3.31 -11.59 -5.90
N GLY A 29 -3.90 -12.00 -7.03
CA GLY A 29 -5.26 -12.52 -7.05
C GLY A 29 -5.39 -13.74 -6.12
N GLY A 30 -6.42 -13.74 -5.25
CA GLY A 30 -6.62 -14.80 -4.25
C GLY A 30 -5.81 -14.61 -2.95
N SER A 31 -5.11 -13.49 -2.76
CA SER A 31 -4.45 -13.14 -1.50
C SER A 31 -5.00 -11.85 -0.89
N ALA A 32 -4.61 -11.59 0.35
CA ALA A 32 -4.75 -10.30 1.00
C ALA A 32 -3.36 -9.74 1.29
N GLY A 33 -3.26 -8.42 1.44
CA GLY A 33 -2.07 -7.76 1.96
C GLY A 33 -2.46 -6.68 2.96
N ALA A 34 -1.46 -6.14 3.63
CA ALA A 34 -1.63 -5.09 4.63
C ALA A 34 -0.58 -3.99 4.43
N MET A 35 -0.96 -2.76 4.76
CA MET A 35 -0.02 -1.64 4.82
C MET A 35 -0.31 -0.76 6.04
N MET A 36 0.72 -0.10 6.53
CA MET A 36 0.62 0.97 7.51
C MET A 36 1.19 2.26 6.92
N TYR A 37 0.53 3.38 7.21
CA TYR A 37 0.99 4.71 6.85
C TYR A 37 0.64 5.70 7.95
N THR A 38 1.62 6.50 8.35
CA THR A 38 1.43 7.65 9.24
C THR A 38 1.25 8.90 8.39
N PHE A 39 0.06 9.48 8.40
CA PHE A 39 -0.22 10.73 7.68
C PHE A 39 0.66 11.87 8.21
N ARG A 40 1.36 12.55 7.29
CA ARG A 40 2.26 13.68 7.61
C ARG A 40 1.75 15.04 7.18
N GLN A 41 0.74 15.07 6.31
CA GLN A 41 0.15 16.29 5.78
C GLN A 41 -1.38 16.18 5.81
N PRO A 42 -2.11 17.29 5.99
CA PRO A 42 -3.55 17.32 5.79
C PRO A 42 -3.88 17.35 4.30
N GLY A 43 -5.11 16.99 3.94
CA GLY A 43 -5.60 17.06 2.57
C GLY A 43 -6.47 15.86 2.20
N ILE A 44 -6.92 15.83 0.95
CA ILE A 44 -7.66 14.71 0.38
C ILE A 44 -6.65 13.77 -0.29
N TYR A 45 -6.74 12.48 0.04
CA TYR A 45 -5.88 11.43 -0.50
C TYR A 45 -6.74 10.42 -1.27
N ALA A 46 -6.20 9.90 -2.36
CA ALA A 46 -6.80 8.81 -3.12
C ALA A 46 -6.02 7.51 -2.89
N TYR A 47 -6.72 6.45 -2.48
CA TYR A 47 -6.21 5.09 -2.44
C TYR A 47 -6.81 4.31 -3.61
N VAL A 48 -5.96 3.80 -4.50
CA VAL A 48 -6.37 3.34 -5.82
C VAL A 48 -5.59 2.10 -6.25
N ASN A 49 -6.16 1.33 -7.16
CA ASN A 49 -5.36 0.50 -8.06
C ASN A 49 -4.61 1.43 -9.02
N HIS A 50 -3.29 1.30 -9.12
CA HIS A 50 -2.48 2.20 -9.94
C HIS A 50 -2.49 1.87 -11.45
N ASN A 51 -3.38 0.96 -11.89
CA ASN A 51 -3.86 0.92 -13.27
C ASN A 51 -4.97 1.98 -13.47
N LEU A 52 -4.59 3.20 -13.85
CA LEU A 52 -5.49 4.35 -13.91
C LEU A 52 -6.55 4.29 -15.02
N ILE A 53 -6.48 3.29 -15.91
CA ILE A 53 -7.50 3.08 -16.95
C ILE A 53 -8.71 2.33 -16.37
N GLU A 54 -8.54 1.59 -15.27
CA GLU A 54 -9.56 0.73 -14.65
C GLU A 54 -10.03 1.25 -13.28
N ALA A 55 -9.50 2.37 -12.81
CA ALA A 55 -9.68 2.90 -11.45
C ALA A 55 -10.97 3.71 -11.26
#